data_AF-A0A7J8RKF2-F1
#
_entry.id   AF-A0A7J8RKF2-F1
#
_cell.length_a   1.000
_cell.length_b   1.000
_cell.length_c   1.000
_cell.angle_alpha   90.00
_cell.angle_beta   90.00
_cell.angle_gamma   90.00
#
_symmetry.space_group_name_H-M   'P 1'
#
loop_
_entity.id
_entity.type
_entity.pdbx_description
1 polymer ?
#
loop_
_entity_poly.entity_id
_entity_poly.type
_entity_poly.pdbx_seq_one_letter_code
_entity_poly.pdbx_strand_id
1 'polypeptide(L)' 'MGFGRCLGNYTVTEAKPWGIMDGLKLIVDRIFEMILIQTDSLEAAIMPFRK' A
#
# COMPACT_ATOMS: atom_id res chain seq x y z
N MET A 1 8.19 5.19 5.48
CA MET A 1 7.62 6.21 4.58
C MET A 1 6.12 6.23 4.88
N GLY A 2 5.49 7.39 4.82
CA GLY A 2 4.34 7.71 5.66
C GLY A 2 3.05 7.95 4.87
N PHE A 3 1.99 7.29 5.32
CA PHE A 3 0.60 7.62 5.03
C PHE A 3 0.39 9.14 5.07
N GLY A 4 0.03 9.75 3.93
CA GLY A 4 -0.29 11.18 3.85
C GLY A 4 0.85 12.14 3.52
N ARG A 5 2.06 11.66 3.18
CA ARG A 5 3.08 12.54 2.54
C ARG A 5 2.93 12.46 1.03
N CYS A 6 2.86 13.61 0.35
CA CYS A 6 3.03 13.67 -1.10
C CYS A 6 4.38 13.01 -1.45
N LEU A 7 4.32 11.78 -1.93
CA LEU A 7 5.33 11.22 -2.82
C LEU A 7 5.41 12.26 -3.95
N GLY A 8 6.50 13.05 -4.04
CA GLY A 8 6.84 14.01 -5.12
C GLY A 8 6.47 13.62 -6.58
N ASN A 9 7.40 13.63 -7.54
CA ASN A 9 7.05 13.26 -8.92
C ASN A 9 6.97 11.74 -9.06
N TYR A 10 5.80 11.17 -8.76
CA TYR A 10 5.50 9.75 -8.95
C TYR A 10 4.18 9.65 -9.73
N THR A 11 4.06 8.65 -10.57
CA THR A 11 2.81 8.41 -11.29
C THR A 11 1.74 7.90 -10.31
N VAL A 12 0.46 8.18 -10.58
CA VAL A 12 -0.67 7.68 -9.77
C VAL A 12 -0.60 6.15 -9.61
N THR A 13 -0.08 5.49 -10.63
CA THR A 13 0.17 4.05 -10.72
C THR A 13 1.17 3.56 -9.68
N GLU A 14 2.25 4.30 -9.45
CA GLU A 14 3.26 3.96 -8.45
C GLU A 14 2.78 4.30 -7.04
N ALA A 15 2.02 5.39 -6.86
CA ALA A 15 1.59 5.85 -5.55
C ALA A 15 0.61 4.91 -4.84
N LYS A 16 -0.27 4.23 -5.59
CA LYS A 16 -1.31 3.36 -5.01
C LYS A 16 -0.72 2.13 -4.26
N PRO A 17 0.20 1.34 -4.83
CA PRO A 17 0.87 0.25 -4.12
C PRO A 17 1.63 0.71 -2.86
N TRP A 18 2.32 1.85 -2.93
CA TRP A 18 3.04 2.40 -1.77
C TRP A 18 2.10 2.79 -0.63
N GLY A 19 0.93 3.36 -0.95
CA GLY A 19 -0.11 3.64 0.05
C GLY A 19 -0.60 2.39 0.77
N ILE A 20 -0.76 1.28 0.03
CA ILE A 20 -1.14 -0.02 0.61
C ILE A 20 -0.03 -0.54 1.53
N MET A 21 1.25 -0.48 1.12
CA MET A 21 2.39 -0.93 1.94
C MET A 21 2.55 -0.11 3.21
N ASP A 22 2.39 1.20 3.13
CA ASP A 22 2.49 2.08 4.30
C ASP A 22 1.31 1.85 5.26
N GLY A 23 0.10 1.60 4.74
CA GLY A 23 -1.05 1.18 5.54
C GLY A 23 -0.80 -0.14 6.25
N LEU A 24 -0.24 -1.13 5.54
CA LEU A 24 0.16 -2.42 6.12
C LEU A 24 1.21 -2.27 7.22
N LYS A 25 2.21 -1.38 7.07
CA LYS A 25 3.21 -1.13 8.11
C LYS A 25 2.61 -0.58 9.41
N LEU A 26 1.51 0.17 9.37
CA LEU A 26 0.85 0.67 10.57
C LEU A 26 0.12 -0.43 11.35
N ILE A 27 -0.21 -1.53 10.68
CA ILE A 27 -0.98 -2.64 11.25
C ILE A 27 -0.18 -3.93 11.36
N VAL A 28 1.07 -3.97 10.88
CA VAL A 28 1.94 -5.16 10.92
C VAL A 28 2.26 -5.61 12.34
N ASP A 29 2.38 -4.66 13.27
CA ASP A 29 2.61 -4.93 14.69
C ASP A 29 1.32 -5.22 15.47
N ARG A 30 0.16 -5.19 14.80
CA ARG A 30 -1.13 -5.56 15.37
C ARG A 30 -1.45 -6.99 14.95
N ILE A 31 -1.81 -7.83 15.91
CA ILE A 31 -2.17 -9.23 15.65
C ILE A 31 -3.57 -9.24 15.00
N PHE A 32 -3.59 -9.24 13.67
CA PHE A 32 -4.78 -9.51 12.88
C PHE A 32 -4.65 -10.89 12.24
N GLU A 33 -5.65 -11.74 12.44
CA GLU A 33 -5.70 -13.07 11.82
C GLU A 33 -5.87 -12.97 10.29
N MET A 34 -6.57 -11.94 9.81
CA MET A 34 -6.80 -11.67 8.40
C MET A 34 -6.95 -10.17 8.15
N ILE A 35 -6.32 -9.67 7.08
CA ILE A 35 -6.43 -8.28 6.63
C ILE A 35 -6.97 -8.29 5.19
N LEU A 36 -8.12 -7.65 4.98
CA LEU A 36 -8.69 -7.42 3.65
C LEU A 36 -8.39 -5.99 3.21
N ILE A 37 -7.72 -5.84 2.07
CA ILE A 37 -7.44 -4.53 1.47
C ILE A 37 -8.22 -4.42 0.17
N GLN A 38 -9.10 -3.42 0.07
CA GLN A 38 -9.85 -3.12 -1.13
C GLN A 38 -9.17 -1.99 -1.88
N THR A 39 -9.01 -2.15 -3.19
CA THR A 39 -8.43 -1.15 -4.09
C THR A 39 -9.21 -1.13 -5.40
N ASP A 40 -9.36 0.06 -5.97
CA ASP A 40 -9.94 0.30 -7.30
C ASP A 40 -8.89 0.15 -8.42
N SER A 41 -7.62 -0.10 -8.06
CA SER A 41 -6.52 -0.26 -9.00
C SER A 41 -6.16 -1.72 -9.19
N LEU A 42 -6.42 -2.23 -10.40
CA LEU A 42 -6.01 -3.58 -10.80
C LEU A 42 -4.50 -3.76 -10.69
N GLU A 43 -3.71 -2.78 -11.12
CA GLU A 43 -2.24 -2.81 -11.03
C GLU A 43 -1.76 -2.97 -9.60
N ALA A 44 -2.36 -2.23 -8.64
CA ALA A 44 -2.03 -2.39 -7.23
C ALA A 44 -2.46 -3.74 -6.66
N ALA A 45 -3.49 -4.37 -7.21
CA ALA A 45 -3.95 -5.71 -6.81
C ALA A 45 -3.07 -6.85 -7.33
N ILE A 46 -2.47 -6.68 -8.51
CA ILE A 46 -1.60 -7.69 -9.14
C ILE A 46 -0.10 -7.44 -8.92
N MET A 47 0.26 -6.32 -8.29
CA MET A 47 1.66 -5.96 -8.09
C MET A 47 2.33 -6.98 -7.15
N PRO A 48 3.44 -7.61 -7.57
CA PRO A 48 4.18 -8.49 -6.70
C PRO A 48 4.89 -7.67 -5.62
N PHE A 49 4.46 -7.81 -4.37
CA PHE A 49 5.17 -7.28 -3.21
C PHE A 49 6.50 -8.03 -3.06
N ARG A 50 7.56 -7.54 -3.70
CA ARG A 50 8.92 -8.04 -3.47
C ARG A 50 9.47 -7.42 -2.18
N LYS A 51 9.99 -8.30 -1.33
CA LYS A 51 10.58 -8.02 -0.02
C LYS A 51 11.88 -7.22 -0.13
#